data_AF-A0A7D5SYI5-F1
#
_entry.id   AF-A0A7D5SYI5-F1
#
_cell.length_a   1.000
_cell.length_b   1.000
_cell.length_c   1.000
_cell.angle_alpha   90.00
_cell.angle_beta   90.00
_cell.angle_gamma   90.00
#
_symmetry.space_group_name_H-M   'P 1'
#
loop_
_entity.id
_entity.type
_entity.pdbx_description
1 polymer ?
#
loop_
_entity_poly.entity_id
_entity_poly.type
_entity_poly.pdbx_seq_one_letter_code
_entity_poly.pdbx_strand_id
1 'polypeptide(L)' 'MNMESDDIAVERPVLATVVVAAVAAVAYVGVQLVLDGAVAPAETASFVLIFTLVYVAGARYLRERTNDTGDDATGDAAE' A
#
# COMPACT_ATOMS: atom_id res chain seq x y z
N MET A 1 -8.28 14.23 -13.80
CA MET A 1 -8.25 14.71 -12.41
C MET A 1 -8.00 13.50 -11.54
N ASN A 2 -6.74 13.25 -11.19
CA ASN A 2 -6.29 12.01 -10.50
C ASN A 2 -4.92 12.21 -9.83
N MET A 3 -4.69 13.38 -9.20
CA MET A 3 -3.37 13.79 -8.71
C MET A 3 -3.28 13.86 -7.18
N GLU A 4 -4.40 13.90 -6.44
CA GLU A 4 -4.39 13.97 -4.97
C GLU A 4 -4.26 12.61 -4.27
N SER A 5 -4.57 11.48 -4.92
CA SER A 5 -4.42 10.16 -4.29
C SER A 5 -2.98 9.71 -4.17
N ASP A 6 -2.10 10.14 -5.09
CA ASP A 6 -0.67 9.84 -5.03
C ASP A 6 0.03 10.64 -3.93
N ASP A 7 -0.47 11.84 -3.63
CA ASP A 7 0.12 12.74 -2.65
C ASP A 7 -0.14 12.25 -1.21
N ILE A 8 -1.29 11.64 -0.92
CA ILE A 8 -1.60 11.14 0.44
C ILE A 8 -0.64 10.04 0.91
N ALA A 9 -0.19 9.16 -0.01
CA ALA A 9 0.79 8.12 0.31
C ALA A 9 2.19 8.72 0.61
N VAL A 10 2.48 9.90 0.07
CA VAL A 10 3.74 10.62 0.21
C VAL A 10 3.74 11.53 1.44
N GLU A 11 2.66 12.28 1.65
CA GLU A 11 2.53 13.33 2.65
C GLU A 11 2.12 12.76 4.02
N ARG A 12 1.37 11.66 4.04
CA ARG A 12 0.91 10.98 5.26
C ARG A 12 1.00 9.45 5.15
N PRO A 13 2.22 8.88 5.17
CA PRO A 13 2.43 7.43 5.01
C PRO A 13 1.70 6.59 6.08
N VAL A 14 1.60 7.10 7.31
CA VAL A 14 0.84 6.45 8.39
C VAL A 14 -0.65 6.38 8.06
N LEU A 15 -1.21 7.47 7.53
CA LEU A 15 -2.64 7.56 7.23
C LEU A 15 -3.01 6.68 6.03
N ALA A 16 -2.14 6.63 5.01
CA ALA A 16 -2.28 5.69 3.90
C ALA A 16 -2.24 4.23 4.37
N THR A 17 -1.32 3.88 5.27
CA THR A 17 -1.22 2.53 5.84
C THR A 17 -2.48 2.15 6.61
N VAL A 18 -3.01 3.06 7.43
CA VAL A 18 -4.25 2.84 8.19
C VAL A 18 -5.44 2.63 7.26
N VAL A 19 -5.56 3.40 6.19
CA VAL A 19 -6.64 3.25 5.20
C VAL A 19 -6.54 1.89 4.50
N VAL A 20 -5.34 1.48 4.07
CA VAL A 20 -5.12 0.18 3.44
C VAL A 20 -5.50 -0.96 4.39
N ALA A 21 -5.05 -0.89 5.65
CA ALA A 21 -5.38 -1.89 6.66
C ALA A 21 -6.90 -1.98 6.91
N ALA A 22 -7.58 -0.84 6.97
CA ALA A 22 -9.04 -0.79 7.15
C ALA A 22 -9.77 -1.42 5.96
N VAL A 23 -9.38 -1.10 4.72
CA VAL A 23 -9.97 -1.67 3.50
C VAL A 23 -9.73 -3.18 3.46
N ALA A 24 -8.51 -3.63 3.74
CA ALA A 24 -8.17 -5.05 3.78
C ALA A 24 -9.01 -5.81 4.82
N ALA A 25 -9.20 -5.23 6.01
CA ALA A 25 -10.00 -5.83 7.07
C ALA A 25 -11.46 -5.99 6.65
N VAL A 26 -12.08 -4.93 6.10
CA VAL A 26 -13.47 -4.96 5.62
C VAL A 26 -13.65 -6.01 4.52
N ALA A 27 -12.74 -6.03 3.54
CA ALA A 27 -12.79 -6.99 2.44
C ALA A 27 -12.68 -8.43 2.97
N TYR A 28 -11.73 -8.71 3.84
CA TYR A 28 -11.48 -10.06 4.32
C TYR A 28 -12.56 -10.56 5.28
N VAL A 29 -13.13 -9.69 6.12
CA VAL A 29 -14.33 -10.01 6.92
C VAL A 29 -15.50 -10.33 6.00
N GLY A 30 -15.71 -9.56 4.93
CA GLY A 30 -16.75 -9.85 3.94
C GLY A 30 -16.58 -11.24 3.29
N VAL A 31 -15.35 -11.62 2.95
CA VAL A 31 -15.04 -12.95 2.40
C VAL A 31 -15.35 -14.06 3.41
N GLN A 32 -14.93 -13.92 4.67
CA GLN A 32 -15.22 -14.90 5.72
C GLN A 32 -16.72 -15.07 5.96
N LEU A 33 -17.48 -13.98 5.98
CA LEU A 33 -18.93 -14.03 6.13
C LEU A 33 -19.63 -14.73 4.96
N VAL A 34 -19.11 -14.59 3.74
CA VAL A 34 -19.66 -15.27 2.55
C VAL A 34 -19.32 -16.76 2.52
N LEU A 35 -18.09 -17.14 2.90
CA LEU A 35 -17.60 -18.50 2.75
C LEU A 35 -17.88 -19.39 3.97
N ASP A 36 -17.71 -18.86 5.18
CA ASP A 36 -17.76 -19.63 6.43
C ASP A 36 -18.89 -19.16 7.37
N GLY A 37 -19.50 -18.00 7.11
CA GLY A 37 -20.57 -17.43 7.93
C GLY A 37 -20.11 -16.92 9.31
N ALA A 38 -18.82 -17.02 9.63
CA ALA A 38 -18.23 -16.60 10.89
C ALA A 38 -16.90 -15.87 10.66
N VAL A 39 -16.53 -15.00 11.60
CA VAL A 39 -15.27 -14.24 11.55
C VAL A 39 -14.30 -14.78 12.59
N ALA A 40 -13.10 -15.18 12.16
CA ALA A 40 -11.99 -15.55 13.01
C ALA A 40 -11.09 -14.30 13.27
N PRO A 41 -11.04 -13.75 14.50
CA PRO A 41 -10.33 -12.50 14.76
C PRO A 41 -8.81 -12.62 14.57
N ALA A 42 -8.22 -13.74 15.01
CA ALA A 42 -6.78 -13.97 14.90
C ALA A 42 -6.33 -14.12 13.44
N GLU A 43 -7.12 -14.84 12.63
CA GLU A 43 -6.87 -15.00 11.21
C GLU A 43 -7.00 -13.67 10.47
N THR A 44 -8.08 -12.92 10.74
CA THR A 44 -8.30 -11.58 10.19
C THR A 44 -7.14 -10.63 10.50
N ALA A 45 -6.71 -10.58 11.76
CA ALA A 45 -5.58 -9.74 12.16
C ALA A 45 -4.29 -10.13 11.43
N SER A 46 -4.05 -11.44 11.27
CA SER A 46 -2.87 -11.96 10.58
C SER A 46 -2.89 -11.62 9.09
N PHE A 47 -4.04 -11.81 8.43
CA PHE A 47 -4.24 -11.47 7.03
C PHE A 47 -4.02 -9.97 6.79
N VAL A 48 -4.69 -9.11 7.56
CA VAL A 48 -4.58 -7.66 7.43
C VAL A 48 -3.13 -7.21 7.64
N LEU A 49 -2.45 -7.75 8.64
CA LEU A 49 -1.05 -7.43 8.92
C LEU A 49 -0.14 -7.82 7.76
N ILE A 50 -0.24 -9.05 7.26
CA ILE A 50 0.59 -9.54 6.15
C ILE A 50 0.30 -8.75 4.87
N PHE A 51 -0.98 -8.55 4.54
CA PHE A 51 -1.40 -7.80 3.36
C PHE A 51 -0.86 -6.37 3.39
N THR A 52 -1.01 -5.70 4.54
CA THR A 52 -0.55 -4.31 4.70
C THR A 52 0.97 -4.22 4.56
N LEU A 53 1.73 -5.14 5.16
CA LEU A 53 3.18 -5.18 5.04
C LEU A 53 3.61 -5.36 3.58
N VAL A 54 3.00 -6.30 2.86
CA VAL A 54 3.32 -6.54 1.44
C VAL A 54 2.98 -5.33 0.58
N TYR A 55 1.82 -4.71 0.81
CA TYR A 55 1.41 -3.52 0.06
C TYR A 55 2.38 -2.35 0.26
N VAL A 56 2.71 -2.03 1.52
CA VAL A 56 3.61 -0.92 1.85
C VAL A 56 5.03 -1.21 1.35
N ALA A 57 5.53 -2.43 1.51
CA ALA A 57 6.84 -2.82 1.01
C ALA A 57 6.90 -2.75 -0.53
N GLY A 58 5.87 -3.22 -1.23
CA GLY A 58 5.77 -3.14 -2.68
C GLY A 58 5.71 -1.71 -3.19
N ALA A 59 4.88 -0.87 -2.56
CA ALA A 59 4.79 0.55 -2.88
C ALA A 59 6.13 1.27 -2.70
N ARG A 60 6.85 0.97 -1.60
CA ARG A 60 8.19 1.50 -1.36
C ARG A 60 9.19 1.02 -2.41
N TYR A 61 9.22 -0.27 -2.70
CA TYR A 61 10.16 -0.87 -3.66
C TYR A 61 10.01 -0.27 -5.07
N LEU A 62 8.77 -0.14 -5.55
CA LEU A 62 8.47 0.48 -6.84
C LEU A 62 8.93 1.94 -6.88
N ARG A 63 8.75 2.67 -5.77
CA ARG A 63 9.19 4.07 -5.65
C ARG A 63 10.71 4.21 -5.69
N GLU A 64 11.44 3.36 -4.96
CA GLU A 64 12.91 3.37 -4.96
C GLU A 64 13.45 3.18 -6.38
N ARG A 65 12.86 2.26 -7.17
CA ARG A 65 13.22 2.05 -8.58
C ARG A 65 12.92 3.23 -9.49
N THR A 66 11.77 3.88 -9.33
CA THR A 66 11.39 5.02 -10.18
C THR A 66 12.33 6.21 -9.96
N ASN A 67 12.80 6.42 -8.73
CA ASN A 67 13.74 7.49 -8.42
C ASN A 67 15.15 7.22 -8.96
N ASP A 68 15.65 5.97 -8.90
CA ASP A 68 16.95 5.60 -9.48
C ASP A 68 17.02 5.84 -11.00
N THR A 69 15.89 5.75 -11.70
CA THR A 69 15.84 5.94 -13.17
C THR A 69 15.80 7.43 -13.57
N GLY A 70 15.51 8.33 -12.64
CA GLY A 70 15.35 9.78 -12.91
C GLY A 70 16.63 10.61 -12.79
N ASP A 71 17.62 10.15 -12.02
CA ASP A 71 18.84 10.91 -11.73
C ASP A 71 19.90 10.82 -12.84
N ASP A 72 19.89 9.74 -13.65
CA ASP A 72 20.85 9.54 -14.75
C ASP A 72 20.58 10.43 -15.98
N ALA A 73 19.42 11.09 -16.09
CA ALA A 73 19.02 11.84 -17.29
C ALA A 73 19.47 13.33 -17.30
N THR A 74 20.06 13.85 -16.22
CA THR A 74 20.33 15.31 -16.08
C THR A 74 21.82 15.67 -16.08
N GLY A 75 22.72 14.68 -16.18
CA GLY A 75 24.17 14.89 -16.06
C GLY A 75 24.97 15.20 -17.34
N ASP A 76 24.37 15.13 -18.53
CA ASP A 76 25.09 15.16 -19.82
C ASP A 76 24.76 16.38 -20.71
N ALA A 77 24.43 17.52 -20.11
CA ALA A 77 24.12 18.76 -20.85
C ALA A 77 24.75 20.00 -20.21
N ALA A 78 26.06 19.95 -19.96
CA ALA A 78 26.88 21.12 -19.65
C ALA A 78 28.32 20.92 -20.14
N GLU A 79 28.50 20.96 -21.47
CA GLU A 79 29.76 21.42 -22.08
C GLU A 79 29.76 22.96 -22.18
#